data_AF-A0A2E5QIU6-F1
#
_entry.id   AF-A0A2E5QIU6-F1
#
_cell.length_a   1.000
_cell.length_b   1.000
_cell.length_c   1.000
_cell.angle_alpha   90.00
_cell.angle_beta   90.00
_cell.angle_gamma   90.00
#
_symmetry.space_group_name_H-M   'P 1'
#
loop_
_entity.id
_entity.type
_entity.pdbx_description
1 polymer ?
#
loop_
_entity_poly.entity_id
_entity_poly.type
_entity_poly.pdbx_seq_one_letter_code
_entity_poly.pdbx_strand_id
1 'polypeptide(L)'
;MTFSFYLRQEFMEFISSVKDAFIKYRTFNGKADRPQFWWFQLFLWFGFIVSVVLDNLFFSPDFFLSASNIGFIGTLWVLFNFIPTVSIGVRRLHDTGRSGWRQLLFFAIIIGWILLIIWYCEETREDDPAKRPIGIPQ
;
A
#
# COMPACT_ATOMS: atom_id res chain seq x y z
N MET A 1 -19.60 4.49 -24.83
CA MET A 1 -20.10 3.73 -23.67
C MET A 1 -19.00 3.00 -22.90
N THR A 2 -17.98 2.45 -23.57
CA THR A 2 -16.91 1.65 -22.93
C THR A 2 -16.04 2.41 -21.93
N PHE A 3 -15.76 3.70 -22.19
CA PHE A 3 -14.93 4.53 -21.30
C PHE A 3 -15.60 4.79 -19.93
N SER A 4 -16.90 5.04 -19.92
CA SER A 4 -17.68 5.24 -18.68
C SER A 4 -17.77 3.96 -17.84
N PHE A 5 -17.86 2.79 -18.49
CA PHE A 5 -17.84 1.50 -17.82
C PHE A 5 -16.46 1.21 -17.18
N TYR A 6 -15.38 1.47 -17.91
CA TYR A 6 -14.01 1.28 -17.42
C TYR A 6 -13.73 2.17 -16.20
N LEU A 7 -14.07 3.46 -16.28
CA LEU A 7 -13.95 4.40 -15.14
C LEU A 7 -14.74 3.95 -13.91
N ARG A 8 -15.94 3.38 -14.13
CA ARG A 8 -16.76 2.84 -13.05
C ARG A 8 -16.12 1.61 -12.41
N GLN A 9 -15.48 0.75 -13.20
CA GLN A 9 -14.81 -0.44 -12.69
C GLN A 9 -13.59 -0.07 -11.84
N GLU A 10 -12.72 0.81 -12.34
CA GLU A 10 -11.55 1.32 -11.60
C GLU A 10 -11.95 1.98 -10.27
N PHE A 11 -13.02 2.77 -10.27
CA PHE A 11 -13.54 3.38 -9.04
C PHE A 11 -14.04 2.34 -8.03
N MET A 12 -14.73 1.30 -8.50
CA MET A 12 -15.22 0.24 -7.62
C MET A 12 -14.06 -0.60 -7.06
N GLU A 13 -13.01 -0.83 -7.85
CA GLU A 13 -11.77 -1.49 -7.40
C GLU A 13 -11.03 -0.67 -6.35
N PHE A 14 -10.94 0.64 -6.52
CA PHE A 14 -10.40 1.55 -5.50
C PHE A 14 -11.15 1.46 -4.18
N ILE A 15 -12.48 1.63 -4.21
CA ILE A 15 -13.31 1.59 -2.99
C ILE A 15 -13.25 0.21 -2.32
N SER A 16 -13.26 -0.86 -3.12
CA SER A 16 -13.13 -2.23 -2.60
C SER A 16 -11.77 -2.43 -1.92
N SER A 17 -10.69 -1.93 -2.51
CA SER A 17 -9.33 -2.05 -1.97
C SER A 17 -9.19 -1.33 -0.63
N VAL A 18 -9.73 -0.12 -0.52
CA VAL A 18 -9.73 0.64 0.75
C VAL A 18 -10.58 -0.07 1.80
N LYS A 19 -11.78 -0.54 1.45
CA LYS A 19 -12.64 -1.29 2.38
C LYS A 19 -11.96 -2.58 2.84
N ASP A 20 -11.36 -3.33 1.93
CA ASP A 20 -10.67 -4.57 2.26
C ASP A 20 -9.45 -4.34 3.15
N ALA A 21 -8.72 -3.23 2.95
CA ALA A 21 -7.66 -2.81 3.85
C ALA A 21 -8.16 -2.67 5.29
N PHE A 22 -9.27 -1.95 5.48
CA PHE A 22 -9.86 -1.65 6.78
C PHE A 22 -10.71 -2.78 7.39
N ILE A 23 -11.22 -3.71 6.58
CA ILE A 23 -11.98 -4.87 7.08
C ILE A 23 -11.01 -5.98 7.46
N LYS A 24 -10.06 -6.28 6.57
CA LYS A 24 -9.16 -7.41 6.75
C LYS A 24 -7.97 -7.07 7.64
N TYR A 25 -7.73 -5.83 8.08
CA TYR A 25 -6.53 -5.43 8.83
C TYR A 25 -6.08 -6.37 9.97
N ARG A 26 -7.01 -7.09 10.63
CA ARG A 26 -6.72 -8.08 11.69
C ARG A 26 -6.39 -9.49 11.18
N THR A 27 -6.78 -9.81 9.95
CA THR A 27 -6.51 -11.09 9.29
C THR A 27 -5.23 -10.96 8.47
N PHE A 28 -4.12 -11.46 9.03
CA PHE A 28 -2.83 -11.54 8.33
C PHE A 28 -2.76 -12.71 7.33
N ASN A 29 -3.85 -13.45 7.18
CA ASN A 29 -3.92 -14.65 6.36
C ASN A 29 -4.87 -14.43 5.18
N GLY A 30 -4.33 -14.13 4.00
CA GLY A 30 -5.09 -13.89 2.78
C GLY A 30 -4.23 -13.33 1.66
N LYS A 31 -4.63 -13.59 0.42
CA LYS A 31 -3.95 -13.09 -0.78
C LYS A 31 -4.43 -11.67 -1.12
N ALA A 32 -3.52 -10.76 -1.43
CA ALA A 32 -3.78 -9.39 -1.87
C ALA A 32 -3.37 -9.25 -3.34
N ASP A 33 -4.34 -8.92 -4.20
CA ASP A 33 -4.06 -8.69 -5.61
C ASP A 33 -3.18 -7.45 -5.80
N ARG A 34 -2.29 -7.50 -6.80
CA ARG A 34 -1.41 -6.38 -7.19
C ARG A 34 -2.14 -5.02 -7.29
N PRO A 35 -3.28 -4.89 -8.01
CA PRO A 35 -4.00 -3.62 -8.09
C PRO A 35 -4.51 -3.16 -6.72
N GLN A 36 -4.92 -4.06 -5.82
CA GLN A 36 -5.41 -3.67 -4.49
C GLN A 36 -4.31 -3.00 -3.66
N PHE A 37 -3.08 -3.52 -3.71
CA PHE A 37 -1.93 -2.92 -3.04
C PHE A 37 -1.64 -1.50 -3.56
N TRP A 38 -1.57 -1.34 -4.88
CA TRP A 38 -1.23 -0.07 -5.50
C TRP A 38 -2.33 0.98 -5.34
N TRP A 39 -3.60 0.59 -5.44
CA TRP A 39 -4.74 1.48 -5.17
C TRP A 39 -4.76 1.97 -3.71
N PHE A 40 -4.47 1.08 -2.76
CA PHE A 40 -4.33 1.48 -1.36
C PHE A 40 -3.13 2.41 -1.15
N GLN A 41 -1.99 2.13 -1.77
CA GLN A 41 -0.82 3.00 -1.68
C GLN A 41 -1.10 4.41 -2.24
N LEU A 42 -1.81 4.51 -3.37
CA LEU A 42 -2.26 5.79 -3.93
C LEU A 42 -3.20 6.54 -2.97
N PHE A 43 -4.14 5.84 -2.32
CA PHE A 43 -5.00 6.43 -1.29
C PHE A 43 -4.17 7.03 -0.14
N LEU A 44 -3.15 6.32 0.33
CA LEU A 44 -2.26 6.81 1.39
C LEU A 44 -1.52 8.08 0.97
N TRP A 45 -0.96 8.10 -0.24
CA TRP A 45 -0.26 9.27 -0.78
C TRP A 45 -1.20 10.48 -0.93
N PHE A 46 -2.39 10.26 -1.50
CA PHE A 46 -3.37 11.31 -1.68
C PHE A 46 -3.85 11.88 -0.33
N GLY A 47 -4.19 11.01 0.62
CA GLY A 47 -4.61 11.45 1.94
C GLY A 47 -3.50 12.17 2.71
N PHE A 48 -2.25 11.74 2.55
CA PHE A 48 -1.10 12.46 3.11
C PHE A 48 -0.96 13.89 2.56
N ILE A 49 -1.08 14.06 1.23
CA ILE A 49 -1.06 15.38 0.60
C ILE A 49 -2.20 16.26 1.14
N VAL A 50 -3.41 15.71 1.24
CA VAL A 50 -4.57 16.44 1.77
C VAL A 50 -4.34 16.83 3.24
N SER A 51 -3.81 15.92 4.07
CA SER A 51 -3.47 16.20 5.46
C SER A 51 -2.46 17.34 5.59
N VAL A 52 -1.41 17.34 4.76
CA VAL A 52 -0.42 18.44 4.73
C VAL A 52 -1.07 19.76 4.33
N VAL A 53 -1.93 19.77 3.30
CA VAL A 53 -2.66 20.99 2.90
C VAL A 53 -3.55 21.51 4.03
N LEU A 54 -4.28 20.64 4.72
CA LEU A 54 -5.13 21.02 5.85
C LEU A 54 -4.31 21.57 7.03
N ASP A 55 -3.19 20.94 7.37
CA ASP A 55 -2.29 21.45 8.42
C ASP A 55 -1.82 22.89 8.11
N ASN A 56 -1.44 23.15 6.85
CA ASN A 56 -1.02 24.48 6.42
C ASN A 56 -2.17 25.51 6.44
N LEU A 57 -3.39 25.10 6.14
CA LEU A 57 -4.55 26.00 6.14
C LEU A 57 -5.02 26.38 7.56
N PHE A 58 -4.96 25.46 8.52
CA PHE A 58 -5.56 25.65 9.85
C PHE A 58 -4.56 25.94 10.97
N PHE A 59 -3.34 25.40 10.91
CA PHE A 59 -2.41 25.39 12.05
C PHE A 59 -1.13 26.19 11.81
N SER A 60 -0.68 26.36 10.56
CA SER A 60 0.52 27.16 10.26
C SER A 60 0.55 27.60 8.79
N PRO A 61 0.20 28.86 8.46
CA PRO A 61 0.16 29.35 7.08
C PRO A 61 1.53 29.49 6.39
N ASP A 62 2.63 29.22 7.10
CA ASP A 62 3.98 29.27 6.54
C ASP A 62 4.34 27.99 5.77
N PHE A 63 3.75 27.88 4.57
CA PHE A 63 3.89 26.75 3.63
C PHE A 63 5.35 26.33 3.36
N PHE A 64 6.32 27.25 3.44
CA PHE A 64 7.73 26.99 3.12
C PHE A 64 8.65 26.76 4.33
N LEU A 65 8.31 27.26 5.52
CA LEU A 65 9.12 27.08 6.74
C LEU A 65 8.67 25.89 7.60
N SER A 66 7.41 25.48 7.46
CA SER A 66 6.82 24.38 8.23
C SER A 66 6.72 23.06 7.45
N ALA A 67 7.04 23.05 6.14
CA ALA A 67 6.98 21.84 5.30
C ALA A 67 7.91 20.70 5.77
N SER A 68 8.90 21.00 6.60
CA SER A 68 9.76 19.98 7.23
C SER A 68 9.13 19.30 8.44
N ASN A 69 8.05 19.86 9.01
CA ASN A 69 7.36 19.29 10.15
C ASN A 69 6.07 18.62 9.69
N ILE A 70 5.93 17.33 10.00
CA ILE A 70 4.66 16.63 9.89
C ILE A 70 3.72 17.30 10.89
N GLY A 71 2.69 18.00 10.39
CA GLY A 71 1.71 18.69 11.22
C GLY A 71 0.88 17.73 12.08
N PHE A 72 0.03 18.30 12.92
CA PHE A 72 -0.79 17.50 13.84
C PHE A 72 -1.72 16.54 13.08
N ILE A 73 -2.37 16.99 12.01
CA ILE A 73 -3.27 16.17 11.19
C ILE A 73 -2.47 15.13 10.41
N GLY A 74 -1.33 15.51 9.84
CA GLY A 74 -0.41 14.57 9.17
C GLY A 74 0.06 13.45 10.09
N THR A 75 0.36 13.76 11.35
CA THR A 75 0.77 12.76 12.35
C THR A 75 -0.36 11.78 12.65
N LEU A 76 -1.58 12.28 12.85
CA LEU A 76 -2.76 11.43 13.06
C LEU A 76 -3.06 10.54 11.85
N TRP A 77 -2.90 11.08 10.64
CA TRP A 77 -3.08 10.34 9.41
C TRP A 77 -2.12 9.15 9.31
N VAL A 78 -0.83 9.38 9.57
CA VAL A 78 0.19 8.34 9.56
C VAL A 78 -0.10 7.28 10.61
N LEU A 79 -0.44 7.68 11.84
CA LEU A 79 -0.74 6.75 12.94
C LEU A 79 -1.95 5.88 12.63
N PHE A 80 -3.03 6.45 12.10
CA PHE A 80 -4.25 5.71 11.77
C PHE A 80 -4.01 4.69 10.65
N ASN A 81 -3.21 5.07 9.64
CA ASN A 81 -2.94 4.22 8.48
C ASN A 81 -1.75 3.27 8.68
N PHE A 82 -0.96 3.42 9.75
CA PHE A 82 0.21 2.59 10.02
C PHE A 82 -0.14 1.09 10.05
N ILE A 83 -1.18 0.72 10.80
CA ILE A 83 -1.60 -0.68 10.95
C ILE A 83 -2.11 -1.26 9.61
N PRO A 84 -3.06 -0.63 8.89
CA PRO A 84 -3.47 -1.09 7.56
C PRO A 84 -2.30 -1.25 6.57
N THR A 85 -1.35 -0.32 6.55
CA THR A 85 -0.19 -0.34 5.65
C THR A 85 0.72 -1.54 5.94
N VAL A 86 0.98 -1.82 7.21
CA VAL A 86 1.74 -3.01 7.61
C VAL A 86 0.96 -4.29 7.26
N SER A 87 -0.33 -4.32 7.53
CA SER A 87 -1.18 -5.49 7.27
C SER A 87 -1.20 -5.90 5.80
N ILE A 88 -1.37 -4.94 4.88
CA ILE A 88 -1.36 -5.20 3.43
C ILE A 88 0.05 -5.58 2.96
N GLY A 89 1.10 -4.90 3.44
CA GLY A 89 2.48 -5.22 3.10
C GLY A 89 2.85 -6.67 3.45
N VAL A 90 2.45 -7.15 4.63
CA VAL A 90 2.65 -8.53 5.07
C VAL A 90 1.94 -9.53 4.15
N ARG A 91 0.67 -9.28 3.79
CA ARG A 91 -0.06 -10.15 2.85
C ARG A 91 0.62 -10.22 1.50
N ARG A 92 1.04 -9.08 0.97
CA ARG A 92 1.70 -9.01 -0.33
C ARG A 92 3.05 -9.73 -0.34
N LEU A 93 3.82 -9.62 0.74
CA LEU A 93 5.06 -10.37 0.94
C LEU A 93 4.78 -11.88 1.01
N HIS A 94 3.75 -12.29 1.75
CA HIS A 94 3.33 -13.69 1.83
C HIS A 94 2.90 -14.25 0.47
N ASP A 95 2.25 -13.44 -0.38
CA ASP A 95 1.87 -13.82 -1.74
C ASP A 95 3.06 -14.10 -2.67
N THR A 96 4.20 -13.47 -2.41
CA THR A 96 5.46 -13.74 -3.12
C THR A 96 6.25 -14.91 -2.53
N GLY A 97 5.69 -15.62 -1.55
CA GLY A 97 6.35 -16.73 -0.85
C GLY A 97 7.44 -16.27 0.14
N ARG A 98 7.41 -15.01 0.57
CA ARG A 98 8.40 -14.44 1.51
C ARG A 98 7.77 -14.15 2.86
N SER A 99 8.58 -14.15 3.92
CA SER A 99 8.10 -13.82 5.28
C SER A 99 7.76 -12.33 5.42
N GLY A 100 6.66 -12.01 6.10
CA GLY A 100 6.25 -10.62 6.38
C GLY A 100 7.29 -9.80 7.16
N TRP A 101 8.18 -10.46 7.89
CA TRP A 101 9.33 -9.85 8.57
C TRP A 101 10.27 -9.08 7.64
N ARG A 102 10.30 -9.44 6.34
CA ARG A 102 11.11 -8.71 5.37
C ARG A 102 10.65 -7.28 5.15
N GLN A 103 9.44 -6.91 5.60
CA GLN A 103 8.98 -5.53 5.60
C GLN A 103 9.85 -4.61 6.48
N LEU A 104 10.56 -5.15 7.47
CA LEU A 104 11.52 -4.39 8.28
C LEU A 104 12.72 -3.87 7.47
N LEU A 105 12.97 -4.39 6.26
CA LEU A 105 13.96 -3.80 5.35
C LEU A 105 13.65 -2.35 5.01
N PHE A 106 12.41 -1.88 5.24
CA PHE A 106 12.09 -0.46 5.16
C PHE A 106 13.02 0.43 6.01
N PHE A 107 13.53 -0.07 7.15
CA PHE A 107 14.48 0.66 8.00
C PHE A 107 15.91 0.70 7.45
N ALA A 108 16.26 -0.16 6.49
CA ALA A 108 17.62 -0.23 5.95
C ALA A 108 17.98 0.94 5.03
N ILE A 109 17.00 1.79 4.66
CA ILE A 109 17.07 2.99 3.79
C ILE A 109 17.76 2.75 2.42
N ILE A 110 17.20 3.30 1.34
CA ILE A 110 17.67 3.15 -0.06
C ILE A 110 17.60 1.70 -0.57
N ILE A 111 18.45 0.79 -0.10
CA ILE A 111 18.53 -0.60 -0.60
C ILE A 111 17.26 -1.39 -0.22
N GLY A 112 16.82 -1.24 1.03
CA GLY A 112 15.63 -1.93 1.50
C GLY A 112 14.35 -1.46 0.83
N TRP A 113 14.27 -0.17 0.45
CA TRP A 113 13.12 0.38 -0.26
C TRP A 113 13.02 -0.18 -1.69
N ILE A 114 14.15 -0.22 -2.40
CA ILE A 114 14.21 -0.76 -3.76
C ILE A 114 13.78 -2.24 -3.76
N LEU A 115 14.32 -3.05 -2.85
CA LEU A 115 13.96 -4.47 -2.74
C LEU A 115 12.47 -4.66 -2.43
N LEU A 116 11.92 -3.87 -1.50
CA LEU A 116 10.50 -3.95 -1.18
C LEU A 116 9.61 -3.58 -2.37
N ILE A 117 9.96 -2.53 -3.13
CA ILE A 117 9.22 -2.15 -4.34
C ILE A 117 9.27 -3.27 -5.37
N ILE A 118 10.44 -3.87 -5.61
CA ILE A 118 10.58 -5.00 -6.54
C ILE A 118 9.65 -6.15 -6.12
N TRP A 119 9.64 -6.49 -4.83
CA TRP A 119 8.80 -7.57 -4.31
C TRP A 119 7.31 -7.24 -4.35
N TYR A 120 6.93 -5.98 -4.10
CA TYR A 120 5.55 -5.54 -4.27
C TYR A 120 5.10 -5.56 -5.74
N CYS A 121 6.03 -5.44 -6.69
CA CYS A 121 5.78 -5.58 -8.13
C CYS A 121 5.81 -7.04 -8.63
N GLU A 122 6.33 -8.01 -7.89
CA GLU A 122 6.57 -9.39 -8.36
C GLU A 122 5.27 -10.18 -8.61
N GLU A 123 5.26 -11.27 -9.38
CA GLU A 123 4.03 -12.06 -9.56
C GLU A 123 3.69 -12.82 -8.28
N THR A 124 2.39 -12.96 -7.99
CA THR A 124 1.96 -13.88 -6.92
C THR A 124 2.49 -15.25 -7.28
N ARG A 125 3.23 -15.89 -6.36
CA ARG A 125 3.84 -17.18 -6.62
C ARG A 125 2.71 -18.19 -6.84
N GLU A 126 2.69 -18.81 -8.02
CA GLU A 126 1.68 -19.81 -8.36
C GLU A 126 2.01 -21.13 -7.65
N ASP A 127 1.24 -21.42 -6.61
CA ASP A 127 1.34 -22.62 -5.79
C ASP A 127 0.79 -23.86 -6.52
N ASP A 128 -0.11 -23.66 -7.49
CA ASP A 128 -0.74 -24.71 -8.29
C ASP A 128 0.26 -25.38 -9.25
N PRO A 129 0.60 -26.67 -9.06
CA PRO A 129 1.49 -27.41 -9.96
C PRO A 129 1.00 -27.49 -11.41
N ALA A 130 -0.31 -27.36 -11.67
CA ALA A 130 -0.88 -27.50 -13.00
C ALA A 130 -0.65 -26.29 -13.90
N LYS A 131 -0.38 -25.10 -13.33
CA LYS A 131 -0.19 -23.86 -14.09
C LYS A 131 1.27 -23.41 -14.17
N ARG A 132 2.18 -24.13 -13.50
CA ARG A 132 3.61 -23.81 -13.53
C ARG A 132 4.17 -24.01 -14.94
N PRO A 133 4.95 -23.07 -15.48
CA PRO A 133 5.84 -23.37 -16.59
C PRO A 133 6.84 -24.44 -16.10
N ILE A 134 6.91 -25.55 -16.82
CA ILE A 134 7.76 -26.71 -16.52
C ILE A 134 9.23 -26.24 -16.50
N GLY A 135 9.87 -26.20 -15.32
CA GLY A 135 11.33 -26.04 -15.24
C GLY A 135 11.95 -25.12 -14.17
N ILE A 136 11.18 -24.51 -13.25
CA ILE A 136 11.77 -23.66 -12.19
C ILE A 136 11.98 -24.48 -10.90
N PRO A 137 13.23 -24.79 -10.49
CA PRO A 137 13.51 -25.43 -9.20
C PRO A 137 13.27 -24.47 -8.02
N GLN A 138 12.99 -25.08 -6.86
CA GLN A 138 12.41 -24.50 -5.63
C GLN A 138 13.19 -23.30 -5.07
#